data_AF-A0A0B4MJR2-F1
#
_entry.id   AF-A0A0B4MJR2-F1
#
_cell.length_a   1.000
_cell.length_b   1.000
_cell.length_c   1.000
_cell.angle_alpha   90.00
_cell.angle_beta   90.00
_cell.angle_gamma   90.00
#
_symmetry.space_group_name_H-M   'P 1'
#
loop_
_entity.id
_entity.type
_entity.pdbx_description
1 polymer ?
#
loop_
_entity_poly.entity_id
_entity_poly.type
_entity_poly.pdbx_seq_one_letter_code
_entity_poly.pdbx_strand_id
1 'polypeptide(L)'
;VNAMLVRRLELLSEVERLARSLQLPEDVGYTCETAGYFWLLHVYSRWEQFLAACADNEDKPTFVKDRFPFKEFFSDTPQPVFTGQSFDKDMRAAKGCFRHLKTMFQELEECRAFELLKSTADRANYLMTKQAKIVAMTCTHAALKRKDFLQLGFKYDNLLMEESAQILEIETFIPMLLQRQEDGYARLKRCILIGDHHQLPPVVKNMAFQKYSHMDQSLFTRFVRLGIPYIELNAQGRARPSIAKLYNWRYRDLGDLPYVKEGDIFHRANSGFSYEYQLVDVPDYHGRGETAPSPWFYQNEGEAEYVV
;
A
#
# COMPACT_ATOMS: atom_id res chain seq x y z
N VAL A 1 -15.59 0.80 -1.36
CA VAL A 1 -17.00 0.36 -1.17
C VAL A 1 -17.41 -0.62 -2.25
N ASN A 2 -17.43 -0.25 -3.54
CA ASN A 2 -17.87 -1.14 -4.64
C ASN A 2 -17.15 -2.49 -4.66
N ALA A 3 -15.82 -2.50 -4.52
CA ALA A 3 -15.04 -3.74 -4.47
C ALA A 3 -15.49 -4.68 -3.32
N MET A 4 -15.79 -4.14 -2.13
CA MET A 4 -16.30 -4.95 -1.00
C MET A 4 -17.72 -5.47 -1.25
N LEU A 5 -18.57 -4.69 -1.93
CA LEU A 5 -19.91 -5.14 -2.28
C LEU A 5 -19.89 -6.28 -3.31
N VAL A 6 -19.02 -6.20 -4.32
CA VAL A 6 -18.80 -7.28 -5.29
C VAL A 6 -18.22 -8.51 -4.59
N ARG A 7 -17.18 -8.31 -3.77
CA ARG A 7 -16.54 -9.38 -3.00
C ARG A 7 -17.53 -10.10 -2.08
N ARG A 8 -18.43 -9.36 -1.42
CA ARG A 8 -19.51 -9.96 -0.62
C ARG A 8 -20.36 -10.92 -1.44
N LEU A 9 -20.78 -10.53 -2.65
CA LEU A 9 -21.60 -11.40 -3.51
C LEU A 9 -20.84 -12.66 -3.95
N GLU A 10 -19.56 -12.52 -4.30
CA GLU A 10 -18.70 -13.68 -4.61
C GLU A 10 -18.60 -14.65 -3.43
N LEU A 11 -18.35 -14.12 -2.22
CA LEU A 11 -18.19 -14.93 -1.02
C LEU A 11 -19.51 -15.62 -0.61
N LEU A 12 -20.65 -14.93 -0.73
CA LEU A 12 -21.96 -15.54 -0.47
C LEU A 12 -22.25 -16.67 -1.46
N SER A 13 -21.88 -16.51 -2.74
CA SER A 13 -22.00 -17.58 -3.73
C SER A 13 -21.12 -18.80 -3.39
N GLU A 14 -19.91 -18.58 -2.85
CA GLU A 14 -19.08 -19.67 -2.34
C GLU A 14 -19.68 -20.34 -1.10
N VAL A 15 -20.37 -19.60 -0.23
CA VAL A 15 -21.12 -20.19 0.91
C VAL A 15 -22.28 -21.06 0.41
N GLU A 16 -23.03 -20.63 -0.61
CA GLU A 16 -24.06 -21.46 -1.23
C GLU A 16 -23.46 -22.75 -1.82
N ARG A 17 -22.31 -22.64 -2.51
CA ARG A 17 -21.59 -23.80 -3.05
C ARG A 17 -21.14 -24.76 -1.96
N LEU A 18 -20.63 -24.24 -0.83
CA LEU A 18 -20.28 -25.03 0.35
C LEU A 18 -21.50 -25.71 0.95
N ALA A 19 -22.63 -25.02 1.07
CA ALA A 19 -23.88 -25.59 1.56
C ALA A 19 -24.37 -26.75 0.68
N ARG A 20 -24.36 -26.59 -0.66
CA ARG A 20 -24.66 -27.65 -1.62
C ARG A 20 -23.76 -28.88 -1.43
N SER A 21 -22.46 -28.66 -1.25
CA SER A 21 -21.49 -29.74 -1.03
C SER A 21 -21.67 -30.48 0.31
N LEU A 22 -22.39 -29.87 1.25
CA LEU A 22 -22.75 -30.46 2.54
C LEU A 22 -24.20 -30.99 2.56
N GLN A 23 -24.90 -30.94 1.43
CA GLN A 23 -26.30 -31.32 1.27
C GLN A 23 -27.23 -30.54 2.22
N LEU A 24 -26.92 -29.27 2.43
CA LEU A 24 -27.71 -28.34 3.26
C LEU A 24 -28.47 -27.34 2.37
N PRO A 25 -29.57 -26.75 2.89
CA PRO A 25 -30.29 -25.67 2.21
C PRO A 25 -29.38 -24.50 1.82
N GLU A 26 -29.65 -23.90 0.65
CA GLU A 26 -28.84 -22.80 0.08
C GLU A 26 -29.18 -21.42 0.68
N ASP A 27 -30.31 -21.30 1.38
CA ASP A 27 -30.76 -20.07 2.04
C ASP A 27 -29.76 -19.53 3.08
N VAL A 28 -28.83 -20.38 3.52
CA VAL A 28 -27.70 -20.01 4.38
C VAL A 28 -26.75 -18.99 3.74
N GLY A 29 -26.68 -18.92 2.41
CA GLY A 29 -25.86 -17.96 1.66
C GLY A 29 -26.52 -16.61 1.38
N TYR A 30 -27.73 -16.35 1.88
CA TYR A 30 -28.50 -15.16 1.50
C TYR A 30 -27.95 -13.85 2.09
N THR A 31 -27.38 -13.89 3.30
CA THR A 31 -26.82 -12.72 4.00
C THR A 31 -25.53 -13.07 4.73
N CYS A 32 -24.73 -12.07 5.08
CA CYS A 32 -23.57 -12.24 5.95
C CYS A 32 -23.97 -12.86 7.30
N GLU A 33 -25.14 -12.50 7.81
CA GLU A 33 -25.65 -13.03 9.09
C GLU A 33 -25.97 -14.53 9.01
N THR A 34 -26.74 -14.97 8.01
CA THR A 34 -27.06 -16.39 7.81
C THR A 34 -25.80 -17.22 7.54
N ALA A 35 -24.84 -16.67 6.79
CA ALA A 35 -23.55 -17.29 6.57
C ALA A 35 -22.76 -17.45 7.89
N GLY A 36 -22.85 -16.49 8.81
CA GLY A 36 -22.26 -16.59 10.15
C GLY A 36 -22.86 -17.73 10.98
N TYR A 37 -24.19 -17.91 10.96
CA TYR A 37 -24.82 -19.06 11.62
C TYR A 37 -24.40 -20.39 11.00
N PHE A 38 -24.32 -20.44 9.66
CA PHE A 38 -23.84 -21.61 8.93
C PHE A 38 -22.39 -21.98 9.27
N TRP A 39 -21.50 -20.98 9.40
CA TRP A 39 -20.13 -21.20 9.85
C TRP A 39 -20.08 -21.92 11.20
N LEU A 40 -20.81 -21.43 12.20
CA LEU A 40 -20.77 -22.00 13.56
C LEU A 40 -21.44 -23.38 13.64
N LEU A 41 -22.66 -23.49 13.11
CA LEU A 41 -23.49 -24.69 13.28
C LEU A 41 -23.04 -25.85 12.39
N HIS A 42 -22.51 -25.55 11.19
CA HIS A 42 -22.28 -26.57 10.18
C HIS A 42 -20.82 -26.74 9.81
N VAL A 43 -20.07 -25.66 9.60
CA VAL A 43 -18.68 -25.75 9.15
C VAL A 43 -17.75 -26.04 10.33
N TYR A 44 -17.79 -25.20 11.36
CA TYR A 44 -16.92 -25.29 12.52
C TYR A 44 -17.17 -26.58 13.32
N SER A 45 -18.44 -26.93 13.57
CA SER A 45 -18.84 -28.18 14.23
C SER A 45 -18.29 -29.44 13.52
N ARG A 46 -18.39 -29.52 12.18
CA ARG A 46 -17.84 -30.64 11.41
C ARG A 46 -16.31 -30.70 11.48
N TRP A 47 -15.65 -29.54 11.51
CA TRP A 47 -14.20 -29.46 11.66
C TRP A 47 -13.73 -29.95 13.03
N GLU A 48 -14.41 -29.58 14.12
CA GLU A 48 -14.08 -30.06 15.46
C GLU A 48 -14.26 -31.58 15.59
N GLN A 49 -15.37 -32.10 15.06
CA GLN A 49 -15.60 -33.56 15.01
C GLN A 49 -14.53 -34.28 14.20
N PHE A 50 -14.10 -33.70 13.07
CA PHE A 50 -13.02 -34.24 12.26
C PHE A 50 -11.68 -34.23 13.00
N LEU A 51 -11.34 -33.14 13.70
CA LEU A 51 -10.10 -33.06 14.49
C LEU A 51 -10.09 -34.08 15.63
N ALA A 52 -11.20 -34.23 16.35
CA ALA A 52 -11.33 -35.24 17.40
C ALA A 52 -11.13 -36.66 16.83
N ALA A 53 -11.80 -36.97 15.71
CA ALA A 53 -11.66 -38.27 15.07
C ALA A 53 -10.22 -38.52 14.55
N CYS A 54 -9.51 -37.48 14.12
CA CYS A 54 -8.12 -37.60 13.67
C CYS A 54 -7.15 -37.87 14.82
N ALA A 55 -7.38 -37.29 16.00
CA ALA A 55 -6.52 -37.52 17.17
C ALA A 55 -6.52 -39.00 17.60
N ASP A 56 -7.65 -39.69 17.42
CA ASP A 56 -7.79 -41.12 17.72
C ASP A 56 -7.27 -42.06 16.61
N ASN A 57 -6.83 -41.53 15.47
CA ASN A 57 -6.49 -42.32 14.26
C ASN A 57 -5.22 -41.83 13.54
N GLU A 58 -4.24 -41.29 14.30
CA GLU A 58 -2.97 -40.78 13.75
C GLU A 58 -2.13 -41.88 13.06
N ASP A 59 -2.34 -43.13 13.43
CA ASP A 59 -1.69 -44.32 12.88
C ASP A 59 -2.15 -44.68 11.45
N LYS A 60 -3.27 -44.12 10.98
CA LYS A 60 -3.88 -44.45 9.68
C LYS A 60 -3.57 -43.39 8.62
N PRO A 61 -2.67 -43.66 7.65
CA PRO A 61 -2.20 -42.66 6.69
C PRO A 61 -3.30 -42.13 5.74
N THR A 62 -4.36 -42.91 5.48
CA THR A 62 -5.47 -42.49 4.60
C THR A 62 -6.62 -41.81 5.34
N PHE A 63 -6.64 -41.84 6.67
CA PHE A 63 -7.81 -41.43 7.46
C PHE A 63 -8.24 -40.00 7.18
N VAL A 64 -7.28 -39.07 7.11
CA VAL A 64 -7.52 -37.65 6.80
C VAL A 64 -8.23 -37.52 5.45
N LYS A 65 -7.73 -38.18 4.41
CA LYS A 65 -8.29 -38.14 3.05
C LYS A 65 -9.72 -38.68 2.99
N ASP A 66 -10.00 -39.72 3.76
CA ASP A 66 -11.27 -40.44 3.71
C ASP A 66 -12.36 -39.74 4.56
N ARG A 67 -11.97 -39.11 5.67
CA ARG A 67 -12.89 -38.49 6.64
C ARG A 67 -12.97 -36.97 6.56
N PHE A 68 -12.22 -36.33 5.65
CA PHE A 68 -12.24 -34.88 5.51
C PHE A 68 -13.65 -34.37 5.13
N PRO A 69 -14.25 -33.48 5.94
CA PRO A 69 -15.67 -33.13 5.83
C PRO A 69 -16.03 -32.22 4.65
N PHE A 70 -15.04 -31.62 3.97
CA PHE A 70 -15.27 -30.64 2.90
C PHE A 70 -14.73 -31.12 1.55
N LYS A 71 -14.64 -32.44 1.34
CA LYS A 71 -14.01 -33.03 0.16
C LYS A 71 -14.67 -32.60 -1.15
N GLU A 72 -16.01 -32.55 -1.20
CA GLU A 72 -16.76 -32.12 -2.39
C GLU A 72 -16.52 -30.65 -2.72
N PHE A 73 -16.43 -29.79 -1.71
CA PHE A 73 -16.16 -28.36 -1.90
C PHE A 73 -14.79 -28.07 -2.53
N PHE A 74 -13.78 -28.91 -2.28
CA PHE A 74 -12.44 -28.74 -2.86
C PHE A 74 -12.18 -29.66 -4.07
N SER A 75 -13.23 -30.23 -4.66
CA SER A 75 -13.11 -31.15 -5.80
C SER A 75 -12.69 -30.47 -7.11
N ASP A 76 -12.90 -29.15 -7.20
CA ASP A 76 -12.55 -28.26 -8.31
C ASP A 76 -11.07 -27.81 -8.31
N THR A 77 -10.29 -28.25 -7.32
CA THR A 77 -8.87 -27.92 -7.24
C THR A 77 -8.06 -28.60 -8.37
N PRO A 78 -7.07 -27.90 -8.99
CA PRO A 78 -6.32 -28.45 -10.13
C PRO A 78 -5.50 -29.71 -9.82
N GLN A 79 -5.17 -29.92 -8.54
CA GLN A 79 -4.44 -31.07 -8.06
C GLN A 79 -5.18 -31.68 -6.86
N PRO A 80 -5.15 -33.01 -6.70
CA PRO A 80 -5.78 -33.66 -5.57
C PRO A 80 -5.19 -33.15 -4.26
N VAL A 81 -6.06 -32.59 -3.40
CA VAL A 81 -5.68 -32.01 -2.10
C VAL A 81 -4.96 -33.02 -1.20
N PHE A 82 -5.37 -34.29 -1.27
CA PHE A 82 -4.87 -35.35 -0.40
C PHE A 82 -4.21 -36.47 -1.19
N THR A 83 -3.06 -36.92 -0.70
CA THR A 83 -2.26 -37.97 -1.35
C THR A 83 -2.56 -39.35 -0.79
N GLY A 84 -3.01 -39.45 0.47
CA GLY A 84 -3.25 -40.72 1.18
C GLY A 84 -1.97 -41.45 1.58
N GLN A 85 -0.80 -40.83 1.41
CA GLN A 85 0.51 -41.45 1.66
C GLN A 85 1.03 -41.20 3.08
N SER A 86 0.64 -40.09 3.70
CA SER A 86 1.13 -39.68 5.02
C SER A 86 0.06 -38.86 5.73
N PHE A 87 -0.27 -39.29 6.95
CA PHE A 87 -1.21 -38.59 7.83
C PHE A 87 -0.79 -37.13 8.03
N ASP A 88 0.48 -36.87 8.38
CA ASP A 88 0.99 -35.51 8.62
C ASP A 88 0.91 -34.59 7.40
N LYS A 89 1.17 -35.13 6.21
CA LYS A 89 1.10 -34.37 4.96
C LYS A 89 -0.34 -34.00 4.64
N ASP A 90 -1.24 -34.98 4.71
CA ASP A 90 -2.65 -34.75 4.41
C ASP A 90 -3.30 -33.88 5.51
N MET A 91 -2.91 -34.02 6.79
CA MET A 91 -3.38 -33.17 7.89
C MET A 91 -2.95 -31.71 7.71
N ARG A 92 -1.73 -31.46 7.21
CA ARG A 92 -1.31 -30.10 6.83
C ARG A 92 -2.16 -29.53 5.71
N ALA A 93 -2.49 -30.34 4.70
CA ALA A 93 -3.39 -29.93 3.62
C ALA A 93 -4.80 -29.62 4.14
N ALA A 94 -5.36 -30.48 4.99
CA ALA A 94 -6.68 -30.28 5.62
C ALA A 94 -6.73 -28.97 6.44
N LYS A 95 -5.69 -28.70 7.23
CA LYS A 95 -5.55 -27.43 7.97
C LYS A 95 -5.46 -26.22 7.01
N GLY A 96 -4.82 -26.38 5.85
CA GLY A 96 -4.79 -25.37 4.79
C GLY A 96 -6.17 -25.07 4.21
N CYS A 97 -6.92 -26.11 3.85
CA CYS A 97 -8.30 -26.00 3.39
C CYS A 97 -9.20 -25.31 4.43
N PHE A 98 -9.07 -25.69 5.71
CA PHE A 98 -9.85 -25.06 6.77
C PHE A 98 -9.47 -23.59 6.99
N ARG A 99 -8.19 -23.21 6.86
CA ARG A 99 -7.78 -21.79 6.87
C ARG A 99 -8.39 -21.01 5.72
N HIS A 100 -8.51 -21.60 4.54
CA HIS A 100 -9.19 -20.97 3.41
C HIS A 100 -10.67 -20.68 3.75
N LEU A 101 -11.41 -21.68 4.25
CA LEU A 101 -12.79 -21.48 4.71
C LEU A 101 -12.88 -20.41 5.81
N LYS A 102 -12.01 -20.49 6.83
CA LYS A 102 -11.98 -19.50 7.91
C LYS A 102 -11.76 -18.08 7.38
N THR A 103 -10.89 -17.90 6.40
CA THR A 103 -10.62 -16.60 5.78
C THR A 103 -11.84 -16.08 5.02
N MET A 104 -12.50 -16.95 4.25
CA MET A 104 -13.74 -16.63 3.53
C MET A 104 -14.84 -16.12 4.49
N PHE A 105 -15.11 -16.83 5.59
CA PHE A 105 -16.12 -16.41 6.57
C PHE A 105 -15.71 -15.18 7.37
N GLN A 106 -14.41 -15.00 7.64
CA GLN A 106 -13.91 -13.78 8.27
C GLN A 106 -14.11 -12.55 7.36
N GLU A 107 -13.81 -12.67 6.06
CA GLU A 107 -14.09 -11.62 5.08
C GLU A 107 -15.59 -11.29 4.98
N LEU A 108 -16.47 -12.31 5.07
CA LEU A 108 -17.92 -12.10 5.10
C LEU A 108 -18.40 -11.36 6.34
N GLU A 109 -17.86 -11.67 7.52
CA GLU A 109 -18.20 -10.95 8.76
C GLU A 109 -17.77 -9.48 8.67
N GLU A 110 -16.59 -9.22 8.09
CA GLU A 110 -16.13 -7.86 7.78
C GLU A 110 -17.05 -7.14 6.77
N CYS A 111 -17.73 -7.90 5.90
CA CYS A 111 -18.72 -7.37 4.96
C CYS A 111 -20.11 -7.11 5.57
N ARG A 112 -20.42 -7.65 6.75
CA ARG A 112 -21.73 -7.54 7.39
C ARG A 112 -22.17 -6.09 7.60
N ALA A 113 -21.23 -5.21 7.92
CA ALA A 113 -21.51 -3.79 8.11
C ALA A 113 -22.09 -3.12 6.85
N PHE A 114 -21.81 -3.61 5.64
CA PHE A 114 -22.36 -3.03 4.41
C PHE A 114 -23.84 -3.38 4.18
N GLU A 115 -24.36 -4.42 4.84
CA GLU A 115 -25.79 -4.75 4.84
C GLU A 115 -26.57 -3.78 5.73
N LEU A 116 -25.98 -3.40 6.86
CA LEU A 116 -26.57 -2.50 7.85
C LEU A 116 -26.50 -1.03 7.41
N LEU A 117 -25.36 -0.61 6.86
CA LEU A 117 -25.12 0.77 6.45
C LEU A 117 -25.65 0.99 5.03
N LYS A 118 -26.60 1.91 4.88
CA LYS A 118 -27.25 2.18 3.58
C LYS A 118 -26.54 3.24 2.75
N SER A 119 -26.03 4.30 3.38
CA SER A 119 -25.43 5.42 2.66
C SER A 119 -23.99 5.12 2.23
N THR A 120 -23.61 5.63 1.05
CA THR A 120 -22.22 5.51 0.56
C THR A 120 -21.22 6.17 1.51
N ALA A 121 -21.62 7.27 2.17
CA ALA A 121 -20.79 7.98 3.13
C ALA A 121 -20.52 7.13 4.38
N ASP A 122 -21.55 6.50 4.96
CA ASP A 122 -21.39 5.66 6.14
C ASP A 122 -20.54 4.42 5.85
N ARG A 123 -20.75 3.80 4.67
CA ARG A 123 -19.93 2.68 4.21
C ARG A 123 -18.46 3.08 4.03
N ALA A 124 -18.18 4.27 3.52
CA ALA A 124 -16.82 4.79 3.38
C ALA A 124 -16.20 5.10 4.76
N ASN A 125 -16.96 5.67 5.69
CA ASN A 125 -16.52 5.95 7.05
C ASN A 125 -16.22 4.67 7.83
N TYR A 126 -17.05 3.64 7.70
CA TYR A 126 -16.78 2.32 8.27
C TYR A 126 -15.49 1.73 7.73
N LEU A 127 -15.28 1.80 6.41
CA LEU A 127 -14.04 1.36 5.80
C LEU A 127 -12.83 2.07 6.40
N MET A 128 -12.87 3.40 6.46
CA MET A 128 -11.77 4.22 6.97
C MET A 128 -11.45 3.96 8.45
N THR A 129 -12.47 3.76 9.29
CA THR A 129 -12.30 3.74 10.75
C THR A 129 -12.16 2.35 11.36
N LYS A 130 -12.69 1.31 10.70
CA LYS A 130 -12.76 -0.05 11.25
C LYS A 130 -12.04 -1.08 10.39
N GLN A 131 -12.14 -0.97 9.08
CA GLN A 131 -11.70 -2.03 8.17
C GLN A 131 -10.30 -1.81 7.60
N ALA A 132 -10.01 -0.58 7.16
CA ALA A 132 -8.77 -0.25 6.49
C ALA A 132 -7.60 -0.32 7.47
N LYS A 133 -6.62 -1.17 7.16
CA LYS A 133 -5.36 -1.27 7.91
C LYS A 133 -4.30 -0.30 7.39
N ILE A 134 -4.43 0.12 6.14
CA ILE A 134 -3.59 1.12 5.47
C ILE A 134 -4.53 2.17 4.89
N VAL A 135 -4.32 3.43 5.27
CA VAL A 135 -5.06 4.58 4.77
C VAL A 135 -4.04 5.57 4.22
N ALA A 136 -4.15 5.89 2.93
CA ALA A 136 -3.27 6.82 2.24
C ALA A 136 -4.04 8.08 1.83
N MET A 137 -3.40 9.24 1.98
CA MET A 137 -3.93 10.54 1.59
C MET A 137 -2.79 11.54 1.40
N THR A 138 -3.04 12.64 0.69
CA THR A 138 -2.08 13.74 0.59
C THR A 138 -2.07 14.57 1.89
N CYS A 139 -0.95 15.23 2.19
CA CYS A 139 -0.84 16.10 3.37
C CYS A 139 -1.84 17.28 3.31
N THR A 140 -2.09 17.82 2.12
CA THR A 140 -3.12 18.83 1.90
C THR A 140 -4.52 18.31 2.26
N HIS A 141 -4.85 17.06 1.85
CA HIS A 141 -6.12 16.45 2.21
C HIS A 141 -6.23 16.20 3.72
N ALA A 142 -5.17 15.70 4.35
CA ALA A 142 -5.10 15.54 5.80
C ALA A 142 -5.34 16.86 6.54
N ALA A 143 -4.74 17.96 6.05
CA ALA A 143 -4.94 19.29 6.60
C ALA A 143 -6.39 19.76 6.49
N LEU A 144 -6.99 19.66 5.29
CA LEU A 144 -8.37 20.07 5.03
C LEU A 144 -9.39 19.23 5.80
N LYS A 145 -9.14 17.93 5.96
CA LYS A 145 -10.08 16.97 6.55
C LYS A 145 -9.81 16.63 8.01
N ARG A 146 -8.85 17.30 8.64
CA ARG A 146 -8.50 17.07 10.06
C ARG A 146 -9.71 17.04 10.98
N LYS A 147 -10.63 18.01 10.84
CA LYS A 147 -11.84 18.09 11.68
C LYS A 147 -12.74 16.86 11.51
N ASP A 148 -12.94 16.42 10.27
CA ASP A 148 -13.78 15.28 9.92
C ASP A 148 -13.17 13.99 10.50
N PHE A 149 -11.85 13.78 10.38
CA PHE A 149 -11.15 12.65 11.00
C PHE A 149 -11.32 12.60 12.52
N LEU A 150 -11.21 13.75 13.19
CA LEU A 150 -11.41 13.84 14.64
C LEU A 150 -12.87 13.62 15.05
N GLN A 151 -13.84 13.96 14.22
CA GLN A 151 -15.26 13.71 14.48
C GLN A 151 -15.62 12.24 14.28
N LEU A 152 -15.08 11.61 13.23
CA LEU A 152 -15.26 10.19 12.92
C LEU A 152 -14.55 9.27 13.92
N GLY A 153 -13.66 9.79 14.76
CA GLY A 153 -12.87 8.99 15.69
C GLY A 153 -11.84 8.12 14.95
N PHE A 154 -11.22 8.68 13.90
CA PHE A 154 -10.14 8.01 13.18
C PHE A 154 -8.98 7.70 14.13
N LYS A 155 -8.41 6.49 14.01
CA LYS A 155 -7.32 6.00 14.86
C LYS A 155 -6.25 5.34 14.00
N TYR A 156 -4.99 5.57 14.35
CA TYR A 156 -3.84 4.98 13.68
C TYR A 156 -2.65 4.89 14.63
N ASP A 157 -1.88 3.83 14.49
CA ASP A 157 -0.71 3.57 15.33
C ASP A 157 0.60 3.99 14.66
N ASN A 158 0.67 4.06 13.33
CA ASN A 158 1.89 4.38 12.59
C ASN A 158 1.59 5.38 11.47
N LEU A 159 2.52 6.31 11.25
CA LEU A 159 2.49 7.29 10.18
C LEU A 159 3.72 7.12 9.29
N LEU A 160 3.50 7.02 7.99
CA LEU A 160 4.55 7.03 6.96
C LEU A 160 4.28 8.19 6.01
N MET A 161 5.30 8.99 5.73
CA MET A 161 5.25 10.07 4.75
C MET A 161 6.34 9.88 3.70
N GLU A 162 5.97 10.02 2.44
CA GLU A 162 6.91 10.14 1.33
C GLU A 162 7.02 11.61 0.91
N GLU A 163 8.09 11.94 0.18
CA GLU A 163 8.38 13.32 -0.26
C GLU A 163 8.46 14.33 0.91
N SER A 164 8.85 13.86 2.09
CA SER A 164 8.81 14.63 3.36
C SER A 164 9.62 15.93 3.31
N ALA A 165 10.64 16.00 2.44
CA ALA A 165 11.44 17.20 2.23
C ALA A 165 10.71 18.32 1.47
N GLN A 166 9.70 17.96 0.65
CA GLN A 166 8.88 18.87 -0.17
C GLN A 166 7.59 19.31 0.50
N ILE A 167 7.27 18.79 1.70
CA ILE A 167 6.06 19.15 2.45
C ILE A 167 6.38 20.29 3.43
N LEU A 168 5.50 21.29 3.50
CA LEU A 168 5.64 22.38 4.48
C LEU A 168 5.66 21.84 5.91
N GLU A 169 6.39 22.51 6.79
CA GLU A 169 6.54 22.09 8.19
C GLU A 169 5.17 21.86 8.89
N ILE A 170 4.23 22.80 8.73
CA ILE A 170 2.90 22.67 9.33
C ILE A 170 2.09 21.51 8.74
N GLU A 171 2.20 21.28 7.43
CA GLU A 171 1.51 20.20 6.73
C GLU A 171 2.11 18.83 7.06
N THR A 172 3.37 18.79 7.50
CA THR A 172 4.00 17.57 8.05
C THR A 172 3.49 17.29 9.47
N PHE A 173 3.23 18.33 10.26
CA PHE A 173 2.79 18.18 11.64
C PHE A 173 1.31 17.77 11.77
N ILE A 174 0.43 18.31 10.93
CA ILE A 174 -1.01 18.03 11.00
C ILE A 174 -1.35 16.52 10.95
N PRO A 175 -0.77 15.72 10.04
CA PRO A 175 -1.02 14.28 9.97
C PRO A 175 -0.59 13.50 11.22
N MET A 176 0.23 14.06 12.11
CA MET A 176 0.57 13.45 13.40
C MET A 176 -0.57 13.60 14.44
N LEU A 177 -1.56 14.45 14.15
CA LEU A 177 -2.66 14.84 15.05
C LEU A 177 -4.05 14.64 14.40
N LEU A 178 -4.22 13.61 13.57
CA LEU A 178 -5.53 13.28 12.95
C LEU A 178 -6.42 12.40 13.85
N GLN A 179 -5.95 12.07 15.04
CA GLN A 179 -6.68 11.27 16.02
C GLN A 179 -6.76 12.00 17.36
N ARG A 180 -7.83 11.73 18.12
CA ARG A 180 -7.95 12.23 19.48
C ARG A 180 -6.98 11.49 20.41
N GLN A 181 -6.47 12.19 21.41
CA GLN A 181 -5.71 11.56 22.49
C GLN A 181 -6.71 10.94 23.46
N GLU A 182 -6.68 9.63 23.57
CA GLU A 182 -7.41 8.88 24.60
C GLU A 182 -6.45 8.69 25.78
N ASP A 183 -6.94 8.89 27.00
CA ASP A 183 -6.17 8.68 28.24
C ASP A 183 -4.93 9.58 28.43
N GLY A 184 -4.90 10.74 27.75
CA GLY A 184 -3.85 11.75 27.90
C GLY A 184 -2.53 11.47 27.17
N TYR A 185 -2.46 10.39 26.38
CA TYR A 185 -1.27 10.03 25.59
C TYR A 185 -1.58 9.96 24.09
N ALA A 186 -0.57 10.22 23.26
CA ALA A 186 -0.68 10.02 21.83
C ALA A 186 -0.64 8.52 21.50
N ARG A 187 -1.62 8.04 20.72
CA ARG A 187 -1.64 6.65 20.22
C ARG A 187 -0.52 6.37 19.21
N LEU A 188 0.03 7.40 18.58
CA LEU A 188 1.06 7.29 17.54
C LEU A 188 2.33 6.62 18.10
N LYS A 189 2.70 5.46 17.55
CA LYS A 189 3.86 4.65 17.95
C LYS A 189 5.07 4.85 17.05
N ARG A 190 4.85 5.08 15.75
CA ARG A 190 5.93 5.26 14.76
C ARG A 190 5.61 6.42 13.83
N CYS A 191 6.62 7.23 13.55
CA CYS A 191 6.60 8.24 12.50
C CYS A 191 7.81 8.01 11.59
N ILE A 192 7.54 7.70 10.33
CA ILE A 192 8.54 7.37 9.31
C ILE A 192 8.46 8.46 8.26
N LEU A 193 9.52 9.24 8.13
CA LEU A 193 9.61 10.31 7.13
C LEU A 193 10.64 9.90 6.08
N ILE A 194 10.19 9.75 4.84
CA ILE A 194 11.03 9.45 3.69
C ILE A 194 11.03 10.70 2.81
N GLY A 195 12.22 11.20 2.48
CA GLY A 195 12.38 12.41 1.69
C GLY A 195 13.84 12.67 1.36
N ASP A 196 14.08 13.67 0.51
CA ASP A 196 15.41 14.04 0.07
C ASP A 196 15.63 15.55 0.26
N HIS A 197 16.42 15.91 1.26
CA HIS A 197 16.74 17.28 1.62
C HIS A 197 17.82 17.92 0.72
N HIS A 198 18.37 17.17 -0.24
CA HIS A 198 19.24 17.68 -1.30
C HIS A 198 18.46 18.05 -2.58
N GLN A 199 17.18 17.66 -2.68
CA GLN A 199 16.27 18.05 -3.76
C GLN A 199 15.50 19.34 -3.43
N LEU A 200 14.51 19.68 -4.27
CA LEU A 200 13.72 20.90 -4.13
C LEU A 200 12.97 20.95 -2.79
N PRO A 201 12.92 22.12 -2.13
CA PRO A 201 12.10 22.35 -0.94
C PRO A 201 10.60 22.55 -1.29
N PRO A 202 9.70 22.67 -0.29
CA PRO A 202 8.31 23.06 -0.51
C PRO A 202 8.19 24.40 -1.26
N VAL A 203 7.20 24.50 -2.14
CA VAL A 203 7.00 25.70 -2.96
C VAL A 203 6.35 26.82 -2.14
N VAL A 204 7.06 27.94 -1.99
CA VAL A 204 6.55 29.17 -1.36
C VAL A 204 6.28 30.22 -2.44
N LYS A 205 5.00 30.56 -2.66
CA LYS A 205 4.59 31.48 -3.74
C LYS A 205 5.25 32.86 -3.66
N ASN A 206 5.37 33.40 -2.45
CA ASN A 206 6.02 34.69 -2.25
C ASN A 206 7.43 34.48 -1.71
N MET A 207 8.40 34.72 -2.57
CA MET A 207 9.84 34.57 -2.29
C MET A 207 10.31 35.41 -1.09
N ALA A 208 9.57 36.44 -0.67
CA ALA A 208 9.89 37.18 0.55
C ALA A 208 9.77 36.30 1.81
N PHE A 209 8.75 35.45 1.92
CA PHE A 209 8.60 34.54 3.06
C PHE A 209 9.67 33.46 3.07
N GLN A 210 10.09 33.00 1.89
CA GLN A 210 11.25 32.12 1.77
C GLN A 210 12.53 32.81 2.26
N LYS A 211 12.84 34.00 1.73
CA LYS A 211 14.09 34.72 2.01
C LYS A 211 14.20 35.20 3.46
N TYR A 212 13.12 35.73 4.05
CA TYR A 212 13.17 36.36 5.37
C TYR A 212 12.73 35.43 6.52
N SER A 213 11.91 34.42 6.24
CA SER A 213 11.34 33.54 7.28
C SER A 213 11.71 32.07 7.11
N HIS A 214 12.42 31.69 6.04
CA HIS A 214 12.74 30.30 5.72
C HIS A 214 11.50 29.39 5.69
N MET A 215 10.39 29.92 5.15
CA MET A 215 9.10 29.20 5.09
C MET A 215 9.15 27.94 4.21
N ASP A 216 10.15 27.83 3.34
CA ASP A 216 10.45 26.65 2.52
C ASP A 216 11.24 25.58 3.28
N GLN A 217 11.46 25.72 4.58
CA GLN A 217 12.03 24.64 5.36
C GLN A 217 10.94 23.63 5.74
N SER A 218 11.09 22.40 5.26
CA SER A 218 10.28 21.28 5.75
C SER A 218 10.72 20.82 7.14
N LEU A 219 9.81 20.18 7.87
CA LEU A 219 10.13 19.54 9.15
C LEU A 219 11.21 18.46 8.98
N PHE A 220 11.20 17.76 7.84
CA PHE A 220 12.23 16.79 7.48
C PHE A 220 13.62 17.42 7.36
N THR A 221 13.76 18.48 6.56
CA THR A 221 15.05 19.18 6.40
C THR A 221 15.52 19.78 7.72
N ARG A 222 14.58 20.31 8.54
CA ARG A 222 14.90 20.80 9.87
C ARG A 222 15.45 19.69 10.78
N PHE A 223 14.85 18.50 10.76
CA PHE A 223 15.30 17.34 11.52
C PHE A 223 16.72 16.89 11.13
N VAL A 224 17.01 16.84 9.83
CA VAL A 224 18.37 16.53 9.35
C VAL A 224 19.37 17.59 9.84
N ARG A 225 19.04 18.88 9.72
CA ARG A 225 19.90 19.98 10.20
C ARG A 225 20.15 19.94 11.71
N LEU A 226 19.19 19.49 12.49
CA LEU A 226 19.31 19.32 13.94
C LEU A 226 20.12 18.08 14.35
N GLY A 227 20.62 17.30 13.39
CA GLY A 227 21.45 16.13 13.65
C GLY A 227 20.67 14.90 14.10
N ILE A 228 19.37 14.83 13.79
CA ILE A 228 18.60 13.61 14.05
C ILE A 228 19.19 12.48 13.18
N PRO A 229 19.51 11.31 13.77
CA PRO A 229 20.02 10.17 13.00
C PRO A 229 19.04 9.77 11.91
N TYR A 230 19.54 9.61 10.69
CA TYR A 230 18.75 9.18 9.54
C TYR A 230 19.49 8.09 8.76
N ILE A 231 18.74 7.34 7.96
CA ILE A 231 19.28 6.33 7.05
C ILE A 231 19.36 6.97 5.66
N GLU A 232 20.57 7.05 5.12
CA GLU A 232 20.80 7.50 3.75
C GLU A 232 20.89 6.28 2.84
N LEU A 233 19.96 6.15 1.88
CA LEU A 233 20.00 5.07 0.89
C LEU A 233 21.12 5.37 -0.12
N ASN A 234 21.93 4.36 -0.43
CA ASN A 234 23.20 4.55 -1.13
C ASN A 234 23.28 3.82 -2.49
N ALA A 235 22.16 3.33 -3.03
CA ALA A 235 22.13 2.65 -4.32
C ALA A 235 20.89 3.04 -5.14
N GLN A 236 21.10 3.67 -6.30
CA GLN A 236 20.02 4.06 -7.22
C GLN A 236 19.72 2.94 -8.24
N GLY A 237 18.46 2.84 -8.67
CA GLY A 237 18.01 1.83 -9.65
C GLY A 237 17.57 2.36 -11.02
N ARG A 238 17.47 3.67 -11.21
CA ARG A 238 16.66 4.23 -12.31
C ARG A 238 17.44 4.85 -13.46
N ALA A 239 18.68 5.28 -13.26
CA ALA A 239 19.48 5.99 -14.24
C ALA A 239 20.75 5.21 -14.60
N ARG A 240 21.36 5.52 -15.74
CA ARG A 240 22.68 4.97 -16.08
C ARG A 240 23.74 5.42 -15.07
N PRO A 241 24.77 4.60 -14.77
CA PRO A 241 25.85 5.02 -13.88
C PRO A 241 26.57 6.30 -14.35
N SER A 242 26.66 6.51 -15.67
CA SER A 242 27.22 7.72 -16.27
C SER A 242 26.42 8.98 -15.95
N ILE A 243 25.09 8.90 -16.00
CA ILE A 243 24.17 10.00 -15.66
C ILE A 243 24.13 10.19 -14.15
N ALA A 244 24.17 9.11 -13.37
CA ALA A 244 24.17 9.19 -11.91
C ALA A 244 25.34 10.00 -11.35
N LYS A 245 26.49 9.98 -12.03
CA LYS A 245 27.65 10.83 -11.69
C LYS A 245 27.37 12.33 -11.72
N LEU A 246 26.33 12.78 -12.44
CA LEU A 246 25.96 14.20 -12.49
C LEU A 246 25.41 14.72 -11.16
N TYR A 247 24.87 13.84 -10.32
CA TYR A 247 24.22 14.23 -9.06
C TYR A 247 24.70 13.47 -7.82
N ASN A 248 25.33 12.30 -7.97
CA ASN A 248 25.67 11.45 -6.83
C ASN A 248 26.71 12.07 -5.88
N TRP A 249 27.55 12.99 -6.36
CA TRP A 249 28.52 13.74 -5.57
C TRP A 249 27.87 14.55 -4.43
N ARG A 250 26.56 14.81 -4.52
CA ARG A 250 25.82 15.53 -3.49
C ARG A 250 25.48 14.68 -2.27
N TYR A 251 25.53 13.36 -2.41
CA TYR A 251 25.10 12.35 -1.44
C TYR A 251 26.29 11.57 -0.89
N ARG A 252 26.10 10.92 0.26
CA ARG A 252 27.10 10.04 0.84
C ARG A 252 27.07 8.66 0.19
N ASP A 253 28.17 8.30 -0.47
CA ASP A 253 28.42 6.96 -1.00
C ASP A 253 27.32 6.44 -1.96
N LEU A 254 26.62 7.34 -2.69
CA LEU A 254 25.56 6.98 -3.62
C LEU A 254 26.11 6.31 -4.88
N GLY A 255 25.94 4.99 -4.96
CA GLY A 255 26.24 4.14 -6.12
C GLY A 255 24.99 3.63 -6.82
N ASP A 256 25.14 2.50 -7.52
CA ASP A 256 24.10 1.88 -8.35
C ASP A 256 23.78 0.46 -7.88
N LEU A 257 22.50 0.05 -8.01
CA LEU A 257 22.06 -1.33 -7.79
C LEU A 257 22.63 -2.28 -8.85
N PRO A 258 22.81 -3.59 -8.53
CA PRO A 258 23.40 -4.56 -9.46
C PRO A 258 22.72 -4.60 -10.84
N TYR A 259 21.38 -4.56 -10.89
CA TYR A 259 20.67 -4.62 -12.17
C TYR A 259 20.92 -3.39 -13.07
N VAL A 260 21.28 -2.24 -12.51
CA VAL A 260 21.67 -1.05 -13.30
C VAL A 260 23.04 -1.26 -13.92
N LYS A 261 23.93 -1.94 -13.21
CA LYS A 261 25.30 -2.24 -13.67
C LYS A 261 25.34 -3.36 -14.70
N GLU A 262 24.41 -4.31 -14.64
CA GLU A 262 24.42 -5.52 -15.46
C GLU A 262 23.38 -5.51 -16.59
N GLY A 263 22.28 -4.78 -16.42
CA GLY A 263 21.17 -4.81 -17.37
C GLY A 263 21.49 -4.10 -18.69
N ASP A 264 21.36 -4.82 -19.82
CA ASP A 264 21.60 -4.30 -21.18
C ASP A 264 20.89 -2.97 -21.47
N ILE A 265 19.71 -2.76 -20.88
CA ILE A 265 18.93 -1.52 -21.05
C ILE A 265 19.71 -0.26 -20.64
N PHE A 266 20.63 -0.37 -19.68
CA PHE A 266 21.47 0.75 -19.19
C PHE A 266 22.78 0.92 -19.95
N HIS A 267 23.10 0.00 -20.88
CA HIS A 267 24.36 0.00 -21.65
C HIS A 267 24.17 0.28 -23.14
N ARG A 268 22.94 0.15 -23.67
CA ARG A 268 22.63 0.49 -25.07
C ARG A 268 22.85 1.98 -25.31
N ALA A 269 23.53 2.38 -26.39
CA ALA A 269 23.68 3.79 -26.73
C ALA A 269 22.32 4.46 -27.07
N ASN A 270 22.26 5.78 -26.96
CA ASN A 270 21.12 6.57 -27.45
C ASN A 270 21.18 6.61 -28.98
N SER A 271 20.18 6.06 -29.68
CA SER A 271 20.19 5.99 -31.15
C SER A 271 20.26 7.38 -31.79
N GLY A 272 21.21 7.58 -32.71
CA GLY A 272 21.42 8.87 -33.37
C GLY A 272 22.29 9.86 -32.58
N PHE A 273 22.75 9.50 -31.37
CA PHE A 273 23.60 10.35 -30.53
C PHE A 273 24.90 9.64 -30.18
N SER A 274 26.02 10.38 -30.23
CA SER A 274 27.34 9.84 -29.90
C SER A 274 27.59 9.71 -28.40
N TYR A 275 26.87 10.47 -27.57
CA TYR A 275 27.04 10.53 -26.12
C TYR A 275 25.73 10.26 -25.39
N GLU A 276 25.83 9.78 -24.16
CA GLU A 276 24.66 9.48 -23.32
C GLU A 276 24.01 10.75 -22.74
N TYR A 277 24.81 11.80 -22.52
CA TYR A 277 24.38 13.15 -22.21
C TYR A 277 25.41 14.15 -22.75
N GLN A 278 24.96 15.37 -23.07
CA GLN A 278 25.80 16.46 -23.55
C GLN A 278 25.29 17.77 -22.95
N LEU A 279 26.21 18.68 -22.64
CA LEU A 279 25.89 20.09 -22.45
C LEU A 279 26.25 20.81 -23.75
N VAL A 280 25.29 21.50 -24.34
CA VAL A 280 25.46 22.20 -25.62
C VAL A 280 25.44 23.69 -25.35
N ASP A 281 26.50 24.38 -25.72
CA ASP A 281 26.56 25.83 -25.69
C ASP A 281 25.72 26.40 -26.83
N VAL A 282 24.80 27.33 -26.51
CA VAL A 282 23.90 27.96 -27.48
C VAL A 282 24.21 29.46 -27.51
N PRO A 283 24.92 29.95 -28.55
CA PRO A 283 25.23 31.36 -28.68
C PRO A 283 23.98 32.19 -29.02
N ASP A 284 24.13 33.52 -28.98
CA ASP A 284 23.06 34.46 -29.35
C ASP A 284 22.44 34.14 -30.72
N TYR A 285 21.12 34.08 -30.75
CA TYR A 285 20.33 33.86 -31.96
C TYR A 285 19.72 35.19 -32.42
N HIS A 286 19.98 35.60 -33.65
CA HIS A 286 19.65 36.95 -34.18
C HIS A 286 20.16 38.10 -33.28
N GLY A 287 21.33 37.89 -32.67
CA GLY A 287 21.95 38.86 -31.75
C GLY A 287 21.24 38.98 -30.40
N ARG A 288 20.46 37.97 -29.99
CA ARG A 288 19.78 37.90 -28.69
C ARG A 288 20.02 36.55 -28.02
N GLY A 289 20.35 36.59 -26.73
CA GLY A 289 20.33 35.43 -25.84
C GLY A 289 19.00 35.37 -25.07
N GLU A 290 19.08 35.44 -23.74
CA GLU A 290 17.89 35.55 -22.87
C GLU A 290 17.08 36.82 -23.17
N THR A 291 15.75 36.66 -23.29
CA THR A 291 14.80 37.75 -23.51
C THR A 291 13.62 37.63 -22.54
N ALA A 292 12.91 38.74 -22.30
CA ALA A 292 11.72 38.75 -21.45
C ALA A 292 10.59 39.60 -22.08
N PRO A 293 9.68 39.01 -22.89
CA PRO A 293 8.56 39.71 -23.52
C PRO A 293 7.62 40.41 -22.55
N SER A 294 7.52 39.89 -21.33
CA SER A 294 6.84 40.51 -20.21
C SER A 294 7.67 40.36 -18.94
N PRO A 295 7.50 41.24 -17.93
CA PRO A 295 8.30 41.15 -16.71
C PRO A 295 8.24 39.75 -16.09
N TRP A 296 9.42 39.18 -15.80
CA TRP A 296 9.61 37.84 -15.19
C TRP A 296 9.23 36.65 -16.08
N PHE A 297 8.89 36.86 -17.35
CA PHE A 297 8.67 35.81 -18.33
C PHE A 297 9.93 35.61 -19.17
N TYR A 298 10.93 34.93 -18.60
CA TYR A 298 12.21 34.67 -19.27
C TYR A 298 12.06 33.58 -20.34
N GLN A 299 12.66 33.82 -21.49
CA GLN A 299 12.73 32.87 -22.59
C GLN A 299 14.08 32.99 -23.31
N ASN A 300 14.51 31.93 -23.98
CA ASN A 300 15.63 31.95 -24.91
C ASN A 300 15.17 31.30 -26.22
N GLU A 301 14.97 32.12 -27.27
CA GLU A 301 14.48 31.64 -28.57
C GLU A 301 15.50 30.74 -29.25
N GLY A 302 16.81 31.04 -29.13
CA GLY A 302 17.87 30.21 -29.68
C GLY A 302 17.92 28.82 -29.05
N GLU A 303 17.81 28.75 -27.72
CA GLU A 303 17.74 27.46 -27.02
C GLU A 303 16.44 26.70 -27.38
N ALA A 304 15.30 27.39 -27.46
CA ALA A 304 14.02 26.77 -27.79
C ALA A 304 14.03 26.14 -29.18
N GLU A 305 14.51 26.88 -30.20
CA GLU A 305 14.64 26.38 -31.57
C GLU A 305 15.67 25.24 -31.69
N TYR A 306 16.71 25.21 -30.85
CA TYR A 306 17.68 24.10 -30.83
C TYR A 306 17.09 22.81 -30.23
N VAL A 307 16.14 22.94 -29.29
CA VAL A 307 15.48 21.80 -28.63
C VAL A 307 14.42 21.13 -29.51
N VAL A 308 13.76 21.89 -30.40
CA VAL A 308 12.70 21.43 -31.32
C VAL A 308 13.28 20.61 -32.47
#